data_AF-A0A3B0IRZ2-F1
#
_entry.id   AF-A0A3B0IRZ2-F1
#
_cell.length_a   1.000
_cell.length_b   1.000
_cell.length_c   1.000
_cell.angle_alpha   90.00
_cell.angle_beta   90.00
_cell.angle_gamma   90.00
#
_symmetry.space_group_name_H-M   'P 1'
#
loop_
_entity.id
_entity.type
_entity.pdbx_description
1 polymer ?
#
loop_
_entity_poly.entity_id
_entity_poly.type
_entity_poly.pdbx_seq_one_letter_code
_entity_poly.pdbx_strand_id
1 'polypeptide(L)'
;MGQVAFDTLQASEELQTAGLTSQQAKAISLVVRKSHEVADVATKADIADVKRDISDVRKEIADVRKDLSAEIADVCKDLSSEITLVRKDVEALTNSLLIKLSGVMLAIVGAAATIVTLIIKLV
;
A
#
# COMPACT_ATOMS: atom_id res chain seq x y z
N MET A 1 -3.35 13.07 -31.76
CA MET A 1 -3.08 13.93 -32.94
C MET A 1 -3.50 15.34 -32.55
N GLY A 2 -2.59 16.31 -32.52
CA GLY A 2 -2.94 17.67 -32.11
C GLY A 2 -3.96 18.25 -33.06
N GLN A 3 -5.17 18.52 -32.58
CA GLN A 3 -6.19 19.22 -33.36
C GLN A 3 -5.67 20.63 -33.62
N VAL A 4 -5.44 20.93 -34.89
CA VAL A 4 -5.08 22.28 -35.33
C VAL A 4 -6.30 23.17 -35.10
N ALA A 5 -6.13 24.23 -34.31
CA ALA A 5 -7.22 25.16 -34.01
C ALA A 5 -7.79 25.76 -35.31
N PHE A 6 -9.11 25.87 -35.40
CA PHE A 6 -9.76 26.42 -36.58
C PHE A 6 -9.48 27.93 -36.70
N ASP A 7 -8.62 28.30 -37.66
CA ASP A 7 -8.32 29.69 -37.95
C ASP A 7 -9.49 30.35 -38.69
N THR A 8 -10.25 31.14 -37.93
CA THR A 8 -11.46 31.82 -38.44
C THR A 8 -11.14 32.89 -39.47
N LEU A 9 -9.93 33.49 -39.39
CA LEU A 9 -9.50 34.55 -40.29
C LEU A 9 -9.13 33.96 -41.64
N GLN A 10 -8.22 32.98 -41.66
CA GLN A 10 -7.80 32.29 -42.88
C GLN A 10 -9.00 31.66 -43.60
N ALA A 11 -9.89 30.97 -42.87
CA ALA A 11 -11.10 30.41 -43.45
C ALA A 11 -12.02 31.47 -44.09
N SER A 12 -12.10 32.67 -43.50
CA SER A 12 -12.89 33.77 -44.07
C SER A 12 -12.26 34.38 -45.33
N GLU A 13 -10.92 34.36 -45.45
CA GLU A 13 -10.19 34.84 -46.63
C GLU A 13 -10.31 33.86 -47.80
N GLU A 14 -10.23 32.56 -47.53
CA GLU A 14 -10.44 31.50 -48.52
C GLU A 14 -11.86 31.53 -49.09
N LEU A 15 -12.88 31.71 -48.23
CA LEU A 15 -14.27 31.85 -48.67
C LEU A 15 -14.50 33.10 -49.51
N GLN A 16 -13.85 34.22 -49.19
CA GLN A 16 -13.91 35.44 -50.02
C GLN A 16 -13.25 35.22 -51.39
N THR A 17 -12.12 34.52 -51.42
CA THR A 17 -11.42 34.14 -52.66
C THR A 17 -12.28 33.22 -53.53
N ALA A 18 -13.11 32.37 -52.91
CA ALA A 18 -14.09 31.53 -53.59
C ALA A 18 -15.34 32.28 -54.09
N GLY A 19 -15.41 33.60 -53.91
CA GLY A 19 -16.48 34.46 -54.43
C GLY A 19 -17.62 34.76 -53.44
N LEU A 20 -17.49 34.38 -52.16
CA LEU A 20 -18.45 34.80 -51.14
C LEU A 20 -18.20 36.24 -50.68
N THR A 21 -19.26 36.94 -50.30
CA THR A 21 -19.11 38.28 -49.70
C THR A 21 -18.42 38.20 -48.34
N SER A 22 -17.73 39.27 -47.93
CA SER A 22 -17.06 39.34 -46.62
C SER A 22 -18.00 39.00 -45.46
N GLN A 23 -19.27 39.42 -45.54
CA GLN A 23 -20.27 39.12 -44.52
C GLN A 23 -20.64 37.63 -44.48
N GLN A 24 -20.83 36.99 -45.63
CA GLN A 24 -21.11 35.55 -45.71
C GLN A 24 -19.91 34.71 -45.25
N ALA A 25 -18.69 35.07 -45.67
CA ALA A 25 -17.48 34.37 -45.30
C ALA A 25 -17.22 34.39 -43.78
N LYS A 26 -17.40 35.55 -43.13
CA LYS A 26 -17.31 35.68 -41.67
C LYS A 26 -18.40 34.89 -40.94
N ALA A 27 -19.64 34.92 -41.45
CA ALA A 27 -20.74 34.18 -40.83
C ALA A 27 -20.48 32.66 -40.86
N ILE A 28 -20.03 32.14 -42.00
CA ILE A 28 -19.71 30.72 -42.17
C ILE A 28 -18.51 30.33 -41.29
N SER A 29 -17.43 31.11 -41.30
CA SER A 29 -16.24 30.78 -40.49
C SER A 29 -16.56 30.78 -38.99
N LEU A 30 -17.42 31.67 -38.50
CA LEU A 30 -17.87 31.67 -37.11
C LEU A 30 -18.73 30.45 -36.75
N VAL A 31 -19.65 30.04 -37.64
CA VAL A 31 -20.48 28.84 -37.42
C VAL A 31 -19.63 27.58 -37.39
N VAL A 32 -18.64 27.47 -38.28
CA VAL A 32 -17.72 26.34 -38.33
C VAL A 32 -16.83 26.32 -37.09
N ARG A 33 -16.25 27.45 -36.66
CA ARG A 33 -15.49 27.53 -35.40
C ARG A 33 -16.31 27.04 -34.21
N LYS A 34 -17.54 27.57 -34.06
CA LYS A 34 -18.42 27.20 -32.96
C LYS A 34 -18.80 25.72 -32.97
N SER A 35 -18.91 25.11 -34.15
CA SER A 35 -19.17 23.68 -34.29
C SER A 35 -17.96 22.83 -33.88
N HIS A 36 -16.75 23.28 -34.21
CA HIS A 36 -15.51 22.63 -33.77
C HIS A 36 -15.27 22.74 -32.26
N GLU A 37 -15.57 23.89 -31.64
CA GLU A 37 -15.48 24.07 -30.17
C GLU A 37 -16.37 23.08 -29.40
N VAL A 38 -17.53 22.70 -29.95
CA VAL A 38 -18.43 21.70 -29.35
C VAL A 38 -17.97 20.26 -29.61
N ALA A 39 -17.13 20.03 -30.62
CA ALA A 39 -16.59 18.71 -30.91
C ALA A 39 -15.38 18.34 -30.04
N ASP A 40 -14.69 19.32 -29.46
CA ASP A 40 -13.49 19.13 -28.62
C ASP A 40 -13.80 19.03 -27.11
N VAL A 41 -15.07 19.10 -26.71
CA VAL A 41 -15.46 18.95 -25.31
C VAL A 41 -15.80 17.52 -24.96
N ALA A 42 -15.39 17.08 -23.76
CA ALA A 42 -15.84 15.82 -23.19
C ALA A 42 -17.37 15.78 -23.18
N THR A 43 -17.93 14.71 -23.73
CA THR A 43 -19.36 14.48 -23.79
C THR A 43 -19.88 13.97 -22.44
N LYS A 44 -21.21 13.95 -22.30
CA LYS A 44 -21.84 13.34 -21.12
C LYS A 44 -21.53 11.84 -21.00
N ALA A 45 -21.25 11.16 -22.10
CA ALA A 45 -20.86 9.75 -22.11
C ALA A 45 -19.46 9.58 -21.51
N ASP A 46 -18.49 10.40 -21.94
CA ASP A 46 -17.13 10.39 -21.38
C ASP A 46 -17.13 10.62 -19.87
N ILE A 47 -17.97 11.56 -19.39
CA ILE A 47 -18.14 11.82 -17.96
C ILE A 47 -18.77 10.61 -17.23
N ALA A 48 -19.73 9.92 -17.86
CA ALA A 48 -20.37 8.74 -17.28
C ALA A 48 -19.38 7.56 -17.17
N ASP A 49 -18.51 7.40 -18.16
CA ASP A 49 -17.48 6.37 -18.16
C ASP A 49 -16.42 6.67 -17.10
N VAL A 50 -15.91 7.90 -17.02
CA VAL A 50 -15.00 8.31 -15.93
C VAL A 50 -15.63 8.11 -14.54
N LYS A 51 -16.94 8.36 -14.38
CA LYS A 51 -17.63 8.08 -13.11
C LYS A 51 -17.68 6.60 -12.78
N ARG A 52 -17.84 5.74 -13.79
CA ARG A 52 -17.79 4.29 -13.61
C ARG A 52 -16.39 3.84 -13.20
N ASP A 53 -15.37 4.31 -13.90
CA ASP A 53 -13.97 4.02 -13.58
C ASP A 53 -13.61 4.46 -12.16
N ILE A 54 -14.03 5.66 -11.76
CA ILE A 54 -13.85 6.15 -10.37
C ILE A 54 -14.59 5.26 -9.37
N SER A 55 -15.79 4.78 -9.71
CA SER A 55 -16.54 3.89 -8.84
C SER A 55 -15.85 2.53 -8.67
N ASP A 56 -15.23 2.01 -9.72
CA ASP A 56 -14.54 0.73 -9.68
C ASP A 56 -13.21 0.85 -8.95
N VAL A 57 -12.42 1.90 -9.20
CA VAL A 57 -11.22 2.21 -8.40
C VAL A 57 -11.55 2.37 -6.91
N ARG A 58 -12.70 2.97 -6.56
CA ARG A 58 -13.13 3.06 -5.16
C ARG A 58 -13.42 1.70 -4.52
N LYS A 59 -13.96 0.74 -5.29
CA LYS A 59 -14.16 -0.64 -4.80
C LYS A 59 -12.83 -1.33 -4.62
N GLU A 60 -11.92 -1.24 -5.59
CA GLU A 60 -10.57 -1.80 -5.50
C GLU A 60 -9.81 -1.26 -4.28
N ILE A 61 -9.90 0.05 -4.00
CA ILE A 61 -9.31 0.64 -2.80
C ILE A 61 -9.93 0.07 -1.51
N ALA A 62 -11.24 -0.17 -1.49
CA ALA A 62 -11.93 -0.75 -0.34
C ALA A 62 -11.49 -2.20 -0.10
N ASP A 63 -11.35 -2.98 -1.18
CA ASP A 63 -10.90 -4.37 -1.13
C ASP A 63 -9.44 -4.45 -0.65
N VAL A 64 -8.53 -3.65 -1.24
CA VAL A 64 -7.13 -3.57 -0.79
C VAL A 64 -7.03 -3.17 0.69
N ARG A 65 -7.85 -2.23 1.16
CA ARG A 65 -7.88 -1.86 2.59
C ARG A 65 -8.32 -3.01 3.48
N LYS A 66 -9.31 -3.80 3.04
CA LYS A 66 -9.80 -4.96 3.77
C LYS A 66 -8.73 -6.04 3.84
N ASP A 67 -8.09 -6.35 2.72
CA ASP A 67 -7.03 -7.36 2.64
C ASP A 67 -5.85 -6.97 3.52
N LEU A 68 -5.39 -5.72 3.43
CA LEU A 68 -4.30 -5.22 4.28
C LEU A 68 -4.67 -5.26 5.78
N SER A 69 -5.93 -4.96 6.14
CA SER A 69 -6.37 -5.07 7.53
C SER A 69 -6.35 -6.51 8.03
N ALA A 70 -6.68 -7.48 7.17
CA ALA A 70 -6.61 -8.90 7.50
C ALA A 70 -5.15 -9.37 7.65
N GLU A 71 -4.27 -9.00 6.71
CA GLU A 71 -2.84 -9.33 6.79
C GLU A 71 -2.19 -8.75 8.05
N ILE A 72 -2.51 -7.50 8.41
CA ILE A 72 -2.03 -6.89 9.65
C ILE A 72 -2.50 -7.69 10.87
N ALA A 73 -3.77 -8.11 10.90
CA ALA A 73 -4.32 -8.89 12.00
C ALA A 73 -3.64 -10.26 12.14
N ASP A 74 -3.38 -10.93 11.02
CA ASP A 74 -2.67 -12.21 10.99
C ASP A 74 -1.22 -12.07 11.46
N VAL A 75 -0.47 -11.07 10.97
CA VAL A 75 0.89 -10.78 11.43
C VAL A 75 0.92 -10.46 12.93
N CYS A 76 -0.02 -9.68 13.44
CA CYS A 76 -0.12 -9.39 14.87
C CYS A 76 -0.39 -10.65 15.72
N LYS A 77 -1.21 -11.57 15.21
CA LYS A 77 -1.49 -12.85 15.87
C LYS A 77 -0.25 -13.75 15.88
N ASP A 78 0.44 -13.85 14.76
CA ASP A 78 1.67 -14.65 14.64
C ASP A 78 2.76 -14.13 15.57
N LEU A 79 3.01 -12.81 15.57
CA LEU A 79 3.96 -12.19 16.49
C LEU A 79 3.58 -12.43 17.97
N SER A 80 2.30 -12.37 18.32
CA SER A 80 1.83 -12.65 19.68
C SER A 80 2.08 -14.11 20.09
N SER A 81 1.92 -15.03 19.15
CA SER A 81 2.24 -16.46 19.32
C SER A 81 3.74 -16.67 19.52
N GLU A 82 4.56 -16.08 18.65
CA GLU A 82 6.03 -16.16 18.74
C GLU A 82 6.56 -15.59 20.07
N ILE A 83 6.06 -14.43 20.51
CA ILE A 83 6.41 -13.86 21.82
C ILE A 83 6.05 -14.82 22.96
N THR A 84 4.91 -15.50 22.86
CA THR A 84 4.49 -16.48 23.87
C THR A 84 5.40 -17.70 23.90
N LEU A 85 5.82 -18.18 22.73
CA LEU A 85 6.78 -19.29 22.62
C LEU A 85 8.14 -18.89 23.19
N VAL A 86 8.68 -17.72 22.81
CA VAL A 86 9.95 -17.21 23.34
C VAL A 86 9.90 -17.06 24.86
N ARG A 87 8.78 -16.58 25.43
CA ARG A 87 8.61 -16.51 26.88
C ARG A 87 8.67 -17.89 27.55
N LYS A 88 8.03 -18.90 26.95
CA LYS A 88 8.10 -20.29 27.44
C LYS A 88 9.51 -20.87 27.34
N ASP A 89 10.21 -20.59 26.25
CA ASP A 89 11.59 -21.05 26.06
C ASP A 89 12.53 -20.43 27.10
N VAL A 90 12.35 -19.14 27.40
CA VAL A 90 13.09 -18.45 28.46
C VAL A 90 12.77 -19.07 29.83
N GLU A 91 11.51 -19.34 30.15
CA GLU A 91 11.11 -19.98 31.41
C GLU A 91 11.68 -21.41 31.53
N ALA A 92 11.67 -22.18 30.45
CA ALA A 92 12.26 -23.51 30.42
C ALA A 92 13.78 -23.45 30.64
N LEU A 93 14.46 -22.47 30.03
CA LEU A 93 15.88 -22.26 30.20
C LEU A 93 16.24 -21.85 31.64
N THR A 94 15.49 -20.92 32.24
CA THR A 94 15.72 -20.49 33.63
C THR A 94 15.51 -21.65 34.60
N ASN A 95 14.43 -22.42 34.44
CA ASN A 95 14.16 -23.60 35.27
C ASN A 95 15.25 -24.66 35.12
N SER A 96 15.69 -24.96 33.88
CA SER A 96 16.78 -25.90 33.62
C SER A 96 18.09 -25.46 34.28
N LEU A 97 18.41 -24.17 34.21
CA LEU A 97 19.61 -23.62 34.84
C LEU A 97 19.53 -23.70 36.37
N LEU A 98 18.39 -23.36 36.97
CA LEU A 98 18.19 -23.47 38.42
C LEU A 98 18.35 -24.91 38.91
N ILE A 99 17.76 -25.87 38.20
CA ILE A 99 17.91 -27.29 38.52
C ILE A 99 19.39 -27.71 38.43
N LYS A 100 20.08 -27.37 37.34
CA LYS A 100 21.51 -27.70 37.16
C LYS A 100 22.38 -27.10 38.26
N LEU A 101 22.16 -25.82 38.62
CA LEU A 101 22.90 -25.16 39.69
C LEU A 101 22.64 -25.83 41.06
N SER A 102 21.39 -26.19 41.36
CA SER A 102 21.07 -26.92 42.59
C SER A 102 21.78 -28.28 42.67
N GLY A 103 21.86 -29.00 41.55
CA GLY A 103 22.59 -30.27 41.46
C GLY A 103 24.10 -30.10 41.68
N VAL A 104 24.71 -29.06 41.10
CA VAL A 104 26.12 -28.72 41.32
C VAL A 104 26.38 -28.36 42.78
N MET A 105 25.52 -27.55 43.40
CA MET A 105 25.64 -27.18 44.81
C MET A 105 25.57 -28.41 45.73
N LEU A 106 24.63 -29.33 45.49
CA LEU A 106 24.53 -30.59 46.24
C LEU A 106 25.79 -31.44 46.09
N ALA A 107 26.35 -31.54 44.89
CA ALA A 107 27.60 -32.28 44.65
C ALA A 107 28.78 -31.66 45.42
N ILE A 108 28.92 -30.33 45.40
CA ILE A 108 29.97 -29.61 46.14
C ILE A 108 29.81 -29.80 47.65
N VAL A 109 28.60 -29.61 48.18
CA VAL A 109 28.31 -29.78 49.62
C VAL A 109 28.57 -31.22 50.05
N GLY A 110 28.14 -32.20 49.26
CA GLY A 110 28.40 -33.62 49.51
C GLY A 110 29.90 -33.94 49.54
N ALA A 111 30.66 -33.46 48.55
CA ALA A 111 32.12 -33.63 48.52
C ALA A 111 32.78 -33.01 49.76
N ALA A 112 32.42 -31.78 50.13
CA ALA A 112 32.95 -31.12 51.33
C ALA A 112 32.66 -31.91 52.62
N ALA A 113 31.43 -32.43 52.79
CA ALA A 113 31.06 -33.23 53.96
C ALA A 113 31.88 -34.52 54.08
N THR A 114 32.15 -35.20 52.95
CA THR A 114 32.99 -36.40 52.94
C THR A 114 34.44 -36.09 53.34
N ILE A 115 35.00 -34.97 52.85
CA ILE A 115 36.36 -34.51 53.21
C ILE A 115 36.45 -34.22 54.71
N VAL A 116 35.49 -33.48 55.28
CA VAL A 116 35.46 -33.17 56.73
C VAL A 116 35.43 -34.45 57.57
N THR A 117 34.62 -35.43 57.17
CA THR A 117 34.52 -36.71 57.89
C THR A 117 35.83 -37.49 57.88
N LEU A 118 36.56 -37.47 56.76
CA LEU A 118 37.89 -38.09 56.62
C LEU A 118 38.93 -37.43 57.54
N ILE A 119 38.93 -36.09 57.63
CA ILE A 119 39.84 -35.34 58.50
C ILE A 119 39.62 -35.71 59.97
N ILE A 120 38.36 -35.78 60.42
CA ILE A 120 38.02 -36.15 61.81
C ILE A 120 38.49 -37.56 62.16
N LYS A 121 38.47 -38.51 61.21
CA LYS A 121 38.94 -39.89 61.45
C LYS A 121 40.47 -40.03 61.52
N LEU A 122 41.21 -39.07 60.97
CA LEU A 122 42.68 -39.12 60.87
C LEU A 122 43.39 -38.42 62.04
N VAL A 123 42.66 -37.67 62.87
CA VAL A 123 43.15 -36.99 64.08
C VAL A 123 42.73 -37.78 65.32
#